data_AF-A0A8C8JGA4-F1
#
_entry.id   AF-A0A8C8JGA4-F1
#
_cell.length_a   1.000
_cell.length_b   1.000
_cell.length_c   1.000
_cell.angle_alpha   90.00
_cell.angle_beta   90.00
_cell.angle_gamma   90.00
#
_symmetry.space_group_name_H-M   'P 1'
#
loop_
_entity.id
_entity.type
_entity.pdbx_description
1 polymer ?
#
loop_
_entity_poly.entity_id
_entity_poly.type
_entity_poly.pdbx_seq_one_letter_code
_entity_poly.pdbx_strand_id
1 'polypeptide(L)'
;MELGCFLGLQPGLWGICNIVNVIRDTQLVYMTFRMVQLSSLSSEPVIASKKPFKVELVGGKRYSWCTCGHSKKQPFCDGTHKTKAQGLMPLRFIPEKDSKAWLCGCKYTANPPYCDGTHKQEFIQSALLPENSDS
;
A
#
# COMPACT_ATOMS: atom_id res chain seq x y z
N MET A 1 -32.90 -50.85 -6.07
CA MET A 1 -33.58 -52.11 -5.74
C MET A 1 -34.14 -52.61 -7.05
N GLU A 2 -33.66 -53.67 -7.72
CA GLU A 2 -32.76 -54.76 -7.37
C GLU A 2 -32.36 -55.47 -8.69
N LEU A 3 -31.30 -56.31 -8.64
CA LEU A 3 -30.87 -57.35 -9.61
C LEU A 3 -30.14 -56.89 -10.90
N GLY A 4 -28.96 -57.39 -11.28
CA GLY A 4 -28.12 -58.43 -10.67
C GLY A 4 -26.86 -58.77 -11.50
N CYS A 5 -26.06 -59.69 -10.93
CA CYS A 5 -25.08 -60.63 -11.54
C CYS A 5 -23.89 -60.12 -12.38
N PHE A 6 -22.70 -60.73 -12.43
CA PHE A 6 -21.93 -61.72 -11.64
C PHE A 6 -20.56 -61.85 -12.36
N LEU A 7 -19.52 -62.32 -11.66
CA LEU A 7 -18.20 -62.81 -12.16
C LEU A 7 -17.18 -61.73 -12.59
N GLY A 8 -15.90 -61.75 -12.21
CA GLY A 8 -15.13 -62.83 -11.58
C GLY A 8 -13.77 -62.33 -11.07
N LEU A 9 -13.21 -63.16 -10.19
CA LEU A 9 -11.92 -63.02 -9.52
C LEU A 9 -10.74 -63.04 -10.51
N GLN A 10 -9.66 -62.33 -10.16
CA GLN A 10 -8.32 -62.89 -10.29
C GLN A 10 -7.57 -62.80 -8.95
N PRO A 11 -7.12 -63.93 -8.40
CA PRO A 11 -6.31 -63.98 -7.17
C PRO A 11 -4.81 -63.95 -7.47
N GLY A 12 -4.04 -63.43 -6.51
CA GLY A 12 -2.69 -63.91 -6.23
C GLY A 12 -1.53 -63.04 -6.69
N LEU A 13 -1.00 -62.22 -5.78
CA LEU A 13 0.44 -62.19 -5.51
C LEU A 13 0.64 -61.82 -4.03
N TRP A 14 1.09 -62.81 -3.26
CA TRP A 14 1.43 -62.73 -1.85
C TRP A 14 2.95 -62.52 -1.73
N GLY A 15 3.36 -61.71 -0.74
CA GLY A 15 4.74 -61.55 -0.31
C GLY A 15 5.35 -60.23 -0.79
N ILE A 16 6.00 -59.41 0.02
CA ILE A 16 6.55 -59.56 1.37
C ILE A 16 6.90 -58.14 1.88
N CYS A 17 6.70 -57.88 3.17
CA CYS A 17 7.31 -56.74 3.87
C CYS A 17 8.84 -56.80 3.77
N ASN A 18 9.50 -55.68 3.42
CA ASN A 18 10.30 -54.84 4.32
C ASN A 18 11.40 -54.03 3.58
N ILE A 19 11.55 -52.79 4.07
CA ILE A 19 12.81 -52.02 4.22
C ILE A 19 13.59 -51.71 2.93
N VAL A 20 13.47 -50.48 2.42
CA VAL A 20 14.51 -49.43 2.57
C VAL A 20 14.04 -48.09 2.01
N ASN A 21 14.28 -47.03 2.78
CA ASN A 21 14.26 -45.64 2.36
C ASN A 21 15.08 -45.43 1.07
N VAL A 22 14.45 -44.92 0.01
CA VAL A 22 15.17 -44.23 -1.08
C VAL A 22 14.67 -42.80 -1.12
N ILE A 23 15.23 -42.02 -0.20
CA ILE A 23 15.30 -40.57 -0.29
C ILE A 23 16.40 -40.29 -1.32
N ARG A 24 16.03 -39.92 -2.55
CA ARG A 24 16.91 -39.32 -3.56
C ARG A 24 16.12 -39.06 -4.84
N ASP A 25 15.52 -37.89 -4.95
CA ASP A 25 15.80 -37.00 -6.09
C ASP A 25 15.24 -35.58 -5.82
N THR A 26 15.97 -34.85 -4.98
CA THR A 26 15.80 -33.41 -4.80
C THR A 26 16.46 -32.68 -5.96
N GLN A 27 15.90 -32.69 -7.17
CA GLN A 27 16.38 -31.77 -8.21
C GLN A 27 15.45 -31.49 -9.39
N LEU A 28 14.13 -31.38 -9.19
CA LEU A 28 13.21 -30.97 -10.29
C LEU A 28 12.06 -30.02 -9.89
N VAL A 29 12.10 -29.40 -8.70
CA VAL A 29 11.04 -28.45 -8.25
C VAL A 29 11.52 -27.10 -7.71
N TYR A 30 12.80 -26.76 -7.89
CA TYR A 30 13.25 -25.36 -7.80
C TYR A 30 13.24 -24.78 -9.23
N MET A 31 12.09 -24.76 -9.91
CA MET A 31 11.23 -23.58 -9.88
C MET A 31 12.08 -22.31 -9.81
N THR A 32 12.26 -21.74 -11.00
CA THR A 32 12.38 -20.33 -11.32
C THR A 32 11.48 -19.44 -10.44
N PHE A 33 11.80 -19.32 -9.15
CA PHE A 33 11.18 -18.34 -8.28
C PHE A 33 12.22 -17.28 -7.97
N ARG A 34 12.39 -16.39 -8.95
CA ARG A 34 12.96 -15.07 -8.73
C ARG A 34 12.03 -14.37 -7.73
N MET A 35 12.26 -14.56 -6.43
CA MET A 35 11.61 -13.76 -5.38
C MET A 35 12.13 -12.32 -5.51
N VAL A 36 11.62 -11.58 -6.49
CA VAL A 36 11.59 -10.12 -6.38
C VAL A 36 10.38 -9.85 -5.51
N GLN A 37 10.68 -9.62 -4.24
CA GLN A 37 9.76 -9.19 -3.20
C GLN A 37 8.80 -8.11 -3.75
N LEU A 38 7.54 -8.51 -3.96
CA LEU A 38 6.49 -7.70 -4.56
C LEU A 38 6.03 -6.63 -3.56
N SER A 39 6.46 -5.39 -3.83
CA SER A 39 5.80 -4.11 -3.49
C SER A 39 5.35 -3.86 -2.05
N SER A 40 6.21 -3.20 -1.25
CA SER A 40 5.81 -2.40 -0.09
C SER A 40 5.30 -0.99 -0.48
N LEU A 41 4.72 -0.83 -1.67
CA LEU A 41 4.32 0.46 -2.21
C LEU A 41 2.82 0.64 -1.99
N SER A 42 2.47 1.45 -0.99
CA SER A 42 1.06 1.78 -0.74
C SER A 42 0.56 2.78 -1.77
N SER A 43 -0.59 2.47 -2.37
CA SER A 43 -1.38 3.39 -3.21
C SER A 43 -2.17 4.41 -2.40
N GLU A 44 -2.18 4.29 -1.07
CA GLU A 44 -2.93 5.17 -0.17
C GLU A 44 -2.03 6.24 0.47
N PRO A 45 -2.53 7.46 0.66
CA PRO A 45 -1.75 8.52 1.29
C PRO A 45 -1.62 8.29 2.79
N VAL A 46 -0.44 8.61 3.35
CA VAL A 46 -0.25 8.61 4.81
C VAL A 46 -0.74 9.92 5.42
N ILE A 47 -1.25 9.84 6.64
CA ILE A 47 -1.68 11.01 7.41
C ILE A 47 -0.42 11.74 7.87
N ALA A 48 -0.10 12.87 7.24
CA ALA A 48 1.07 13.67 7.60
C ALA A 48 0.84 14.52 8.87
N SER A 49 -0.40 14.99 9.06
CA SER A 49 -0.80 15.77 10.22
C SER A 49 -2.30 15.64 10.49
N LYS A 50 -2.67 15.63 11.77
CA LYS A 50 -4.07 15.66 12.25
C LYS A 50 -4.69 17.07 12.18
N LYS A 51 -3.89 18.08 11.83
CA LYS A 51 -4.31 19.49 11.73
C LYS A 51 -3.95 20.06 10.35
N PRO A 52 -4.74 21.03 9.84
CA PRO A 52 -4.41 21.72 8.60
C PRO A 52 -3.22 22.67 8.77
N PHE A 53 -2.57 23.01 7.66
CA PHE A 53 -1.45 23.94 7.62
C PHE A 53 -1.92 25.32 7.17
N LYS A 54 -1.73 26.33 8.00
CA LYS A 54 -1.97 27.73 7.62
C LYS A 54 -0.79 28.20 6.76
N VAL A 55 -1.07 28.65 5.54
CA VAL A 55 -0.05 29.14 4.60
C VAL A 55 -0.48 30.46 3.99
N GLU A 56 0.50 31.26 3.59
CA GLU A 56 0.32 32.45 2.77
C GLU A 56 0.62 32.09 1.32
N LEU A 57 -0.39 32.24 0.47
CA LEU A 57 -0.35 31.95 -0.95
C LEU A 57 -0.21 33.25 -1.71
N VAL A 58 0.68 33.27 -2.70
CA VAL A 58 0.91 34.40 -3.60
C VAL A 58 0.20 34.12 -4.93
N GLY A 59 -0.60 35.06 -5.40
CA GLY A 59 -1.33 34.99 -6.67
C GLY A 59 -0.39 34.76 -7.85
N GLY A 60 -0.80 33.92 -8.80
CA GLY A 60 0.00 33.56 -9.98
C GLY A 60 1.20 32.65 -9.70
N LYS A 61 1.58 32.41 -8.43
CA LYS A 61 2.67 31.51 -8.09
C LYS A 61 2.21 30.05 -8.14
N ARG A 62 3.01 29.19 -8.78
CA ARG A 62 2.72 27.75 -8.85
C ARG A 62 3.12 27.06 -7.54
N TYR A 63 2.18 26.32 -6.96
CA TYR A 63 2.39 25.47 -5.80
C TYR A 63 2.18 23.99 -6.17
N SER A 64 2.80 23.09 -5.41
CA SER A 64 2.62 21.64 -5.54
C SER A 64 2.27 21.09 -4.16
N TRP A 65 1.00 20.80 -3.93
CA TRP A 65 0.52 20.23 -2.67
C TRP A 65 0.87 18.74 -2.60
N CYS A 66 1.38 18.32 -1.44
CA CYS A 66 1.72 16.92 -1.20
C CYS A 66 0.45 16.10 -1.00
N THR A 67 0.21 15.14 -1.89
CA THR A 67 -0.90 14.18 -1.83
C THR A 67 -0.53 12.93 -1.02
N CYS A 68 0.72 12.47 -1.09
CA CYS A 68 1.13 11.20 -0.48
C CYS A 68 1.39 11.22 1.04
N GLY A 69 1.57 12.40 1.64
CA GLY A 69 1.84 12.54 3.07
C GLY A 69 3.30 12.37 3.52
N HIS A 70 4.19 11.84 2.67
CA HIS A 70 5.59 11.58 3.04
C HIS A 70 6.56 12.77 2.92
N SER A 71 6.10 13.93 2.45
CA SER A 71 6.97 15.09 2.28
C SER A 71 7.50 15.59 3.63
N LYS A 72 8.79 15.93 3.70
CA LYS A 72 9.40 16.63 4.84
C LYS A 72 9.09 18.14 4.84
N LYS A 73 8.56 18.67 3.73
CA LYS A 73 8.20 20.09 3.54
C LYS A 73 6.69 20.30 3.50
N GLN A 74 5.94 19.63 4.38
CA GLN A 74 4.48 19.78 4.45
C GLN A 74 4.07 21.25 4.58
N PRO A 75 2.99 21.70 3.91
CA PRO A 75 2.02 20.92 3.13
C PRO A 75 2.44 20.66 1.66
N PHE A 76 3.62 21.11 1.25
CA PHE A 76 4.06 21.05 -0.15
C PHE A 76 4.88 19.79 -0.46
N CYS A 77 4.96 19.45 -1.73
CA CYS A 77 5.72 18.31 -2.21
C CYS A 77 7.23 18.63 -2.28
N ASP A 78 8.05 17.73 -1.76
CA ASP A 78 9.52 17.76 -1.80
C ASP A 78 10.14 16.74 -2.78
N GLY A 79 9.32 15.89 -3.39
CA GLY A 79 9.75 14.82 -4.31
C GLY A 79 9.78 13.43 -3.69
N THR A 80 9.61 13.29 -2.37
CA THR A 80 9.64 12.01 -1.64
C THR A 80 8.59 11.01 -2.12
N HIS A 81 7.51 11.47 -2.78
CA HIS A 81 6.51 10.59 -3.40
C HIS A 81 7.13 9.60 -4.39
N LYS A 82 8.20 9.96 -5.10
CA LYS A 82 8.85 9.07 -6.08
C LYS A 82 9.45 7.81 -5.46
N THR A 83 9.83 7.87 -4.20
CA THR A 83 10.52 6.77 -3.49
C THR A 83 9.61 6.09 -2.48
N LYS A 84 8.81 6.85 -1.71
CA LYS A 84 7.95 6.30 -0.65
C LYS A 84 6.51 6.00 -1.06
N ALA A 85 6.00 6.62 -2.13
CA ALA A 85 4.60 6.50 -2.56
C ALA A 85 4.47 6.54 -4.09
N GLN A 86 5.05 5.53 -4.74
CA GLN A 86 5.02 5.41 -6.19
C GLN A 86 3.57 5.36 -6.68
N GLY A 87 3.27 6.15 -7.71
CA GLY A 87 1.91 6.29 -8.25
C GLY A 87 1.13 7.48 -7.69
N LEU A 88 1.50 8.04 -6.53
CA LEU A 88 0.90 9.26 -6.01
C LEU A 88 1.62 10.51 -6.53
N MET A 89 0.90 11.32 -7.30
CA MET A 89 1.42 12.56 -7.88
C MET A 89 0.96 13.78 -7.08
N PRO A 90 1.82 14.80 -6.89
CA PRO A 90 1.42 16.03 -6.20
C PRO A 90 0.42 16.84 -7.02
N LEU A 91 -0.54 17.47 -6.33
CA LEU A 91 -1.52 18.34 -6.96
C LEU A 91 -0.89 19.72 -7.22
N ARG A 92 -0.79 20.11 -8.48
CA ARG A 92 -0.32 21.44 -8.87
C ARG A 92 -1.49 22.41 -8.95
N PHE A 93 -1.35 23.57 -8.34
CA PHE A 93 -2.37 24.62 -8.40
C PHE A 93 -1.72 26.01 -8.41
N ILE A 94 -2.47 26.99 -8.88
CA ILE A 94 -2.07 28.40 -8.96
C ILE A 94 -3.22 29.21 -8.35
N PRO A 95 -3.05 29.83 -7.19
CA PRO A 95 -4.04 30.75 -6.63
C PRO A 95 -4.09 32.02 -7.50
N GLU A 96 -5.27 32.60 -7.68
CA GLU A 96 -5.44 33.81 -8.50
C GLU A 96 -4.92 35.07 -7.78
N LYS A 97 -5.06 35.11 -6.45
CA LYS A 97 -4.71 36.25 -5.62
C LYS A 97 -3.99 35.85 -4.35
N ASP A 98 -3.32 36.83 -3.76
CA ASP A 98 -2.68 36.70 -2.46
C ASP A 98 -3.74 36.39 -1.40
N SER A 99 -3.54 35.30 -0.66
CA SER A 99 -4.52 34.85 0.33
C SER A 99 -3.88 34.00 1.41
N LYS A 100 -4.47 34.02 2.60
CA LYS A 100 -4.15 33.07 3.68
C LYS A 100 -5.11 31.90 3.57
N ALA A 101 -4.59 30.69 3.43
CA ALA A 101 -5.38 29.49 3.25
C ALA A 101 -4.99 28.39 4.23
N TRP A 102 -5.94 27.51 4.52
CA TRP A 102 -5.71 26.29 5.28
C TRP A 102 -5.61 25.12 4.32
N LEU A 103 -4.40 24.59 4.13
CA LEU A 103 -4.18 23.42 3.28
C LEU A 103 -4.32 22.13 4.08
N CYS A 104 -4.83 21.10 3.42
CA CYS A 104 -5.07 19.81 4.04
C CYS A 104 -3.76 19.13 4.48
N GLY A 105 -3.71 18.77 5.76
CA GLY A 105 -2.60 18.03 6.37
C GLY A 105 -2.83 16.51 6.42
N CYS A 106 -4.09 16.07 6.55
CA CYS A 106 -4.40 14.65 6.72
C CYS A 106 -4.38 13.85 5.40
N LYS A 107 -4.54 14.53 4.26
CA LYS A 107 -4.55 13.97 2.88
C LYS A 107 -5.84 13.24 2.46
N TYR A 108 -6.87 13.29 3.29
CA TYR A 108 -8.19 12.70 3.04
C TYR A 108 -9.28 13.73 2.72
N THR A 109 -8.91 14.97 2.34
CA THR A 109 -9.90 15.99 2.01
C THR A 109 -10.62 15.67 0.71
N ALA A 110 -11.92 15.94 0.66
CA ALA A 110 -12.74 15.96 -0.56
C ALA A 110 -12.59 17.25 -1.38
N ASN A 111 -11.96 18.29 -0.82
CA ASN A 111 -11.74 19.58 -1.49
C ASN A 111 -10.24 19.93 -1.60
N PRO A 112 -9.43 19.10 -2.30
CA PRO A 112 -7.99 19.35 -2.39
C PRO A 112 -7.68 20.63 -3.19
N PRO A 113 -6.67 21.42 -2.79
CA PRO A 113 -5.69 21.18 -1.71
C PRO A 113 -6.14 21.70 -0.33
N TYR A 114 -7.35 22.22 -0.21
CA TYR A 114 -7.84 22.93 0.98
C TYR A 114 -8.35 21.98 2.06
N CYS A 115 -8.42 22.48 3.29
CA CYS A 115 -9.03 21.74 4.39
C CYS A 115 -10.56 21.90 4.38
N ASP A 116 -11.27 20.78 4.43
CA ASP A 116 -12.74 20.68 4.53
C ASP A 116 -13.24 20.25 5.92
N GLY A 117 -12.32 19.93 6.83
CA GLY A 117 -12.66 19.43 8.17
C GLY A 117 -12.63 17.91 8.32
N THR A 118 -12.39 17.15 7.24
CA THR A 118 -12.24 15.67 7.29
C THR A 118 -11.22 15.20 8.31
N HIS A 119 -10.20 16.03 8.59
CA HIS A 119 -9.21 15.73 9.62
C HIS A 119 -9.81 15.50 11.02
N LYS A 120 -11.03 15.97 11.31
CA LYS A 120 -11.70 15.78 12.61
C LYS A 120 -12.33 14.39 12.77
N GLN A 121 -12.43 13.60 11.70
CA GLN A 121 -12.99 12.25 11.78
C GLN A 121 -12.11 11.33 12.61
N GLU A 122 -12.76 10.37 13.28
CA GLU A 122 -12.11 9.51 14.28
C GLU A 122 -10.93 8.72 13.70
N PHE A 123 -11.04 8.21 12.47
CA PHE A 123 -9.95 7.46 11.83
C PHE A 123 -8.70 8.32 11.57
N ILE A 124 -8.85 9.64 11.44
CA ILE A 124 -7.70 10.55 11.36
C ILE A 124 -7.15 10.86 12.75
N GLN A 125 -8.01 11.09 13.74
CA GLN A 125 -7.60 11.47 15.09
C GLN A 125 -6.94 10.32 15.85
N SER A 126 -7.38 9.08 15.61
CA SER A 126 -6.81 7.86 16.17
C SER A 126 -5.55 7.37 15.44
N ALA A 127 -5.26 7.89 14.24
CA ALA A 127 -4.11 7.44 13.46
C ALA A 127 -2.77 7.66 14.18
N LEU A 128 -1.88 6.68 14.08
CA LEU A 128 -0.48 6.82 14.49
C LEU A 128 0.25 7.61 13.41
N LEU A 129 0.80 8.77 13.78
CA LEU A 129 1.57 9.59 12.85
C LEU A 129 2.95 8.96 12.64
N PRO A 130 3.48 8.98 11.40
CA PRO A 130 4.85 8.55 11.17
C PRO A 130 5.78 9.43 12.01
N GLU A 131 6.53 8.82 12.93
CA GLU A 131 7.50 9.55 13.73
C GLU A 131 8.52 10.19 12.80
N ASN A 132 8.64 11.52 12.87
CA ASN A 132 9.71 12.25 12.21
C ASN A 132 10.98 11.99 13.03
N SER A 133 11.58 10.83 12.85
CA SER A 133 12.86 10.44 13.45
C SER A 133 14.00 11.23 12.79
N ASP A 134 14.09 12.53 13.01
CA ASP A 134 15.23 13.36 12.61
C ASP A 134 15.24 14.61 13.53
N SER A 135 15.64 14.42 14.79
CA SER A 135 16.15 15.48 15.68
C SER A 135 17.67 15.50 15.62
#